data_AF-A0A1M6SZV2-F1
#
_entry.id   AF-A0A1M6SZV2-F1
#
_cell.length_a   1.000
_cell.length_b   1.000
_cell.length_c   1.000
_cell.angle_alpha   90.00
_cell.angle_beta   90.00
_cell.angle_gamma   90.00
#
_symmetry.space_group_name_H-M   'P 1'
#
loop_
_entity.id
_entity.type
_entity.pdbx_description
1 polymer ?
#
loop_
_entity_poly.entity_id
_entity_poly.type
_entity_poly.pdbx_seq_one_letter_code
_entity_poly.pdbx_strand_id
1 'polypeptide(L)'
;MKKIFVQGLVAGALSSLASVIYLNIYQGTLLTDFDKIINVGSIIGSSFIGCMLIALGYIILCKLDKTNFQGWLNVLICVLSFASIIGPIGMALPLDIEFPELFPGLVVPMHFFPALAYFTIQPFFQQIKIQIK
;
A
#
# COMPACT_ATOMS: atom_id res chain seq x y z
N MET A 1 -21.05 -2.07 0.54
CA MET A 1 -20.45 -1.43 -0.65
C MET A 1 -19.96 -0.01 -0.36
N LYS A 2 -20.81 0.97 -0.04
CA LYS A 2 -20.37 2.37 0.24
C LYS A 2 -19.24 2.47 1.29
N LYS A 3 -19.36 1.73 2.41
CA LYS A 3 -18.32 1.71 3.46
C LYS A 3 -16.97 1.18 2.99
N ILE A 4 -16.96 0.13 2.17
CA ILE A 4 -15.73 -0.49 1.62
C ILE A 4 -15.02 0.49 0.69
N PHE A 5 -15.79 1.21 -0.14
CA PHE A 5 -15.25 2.23 -1.03
C PHE A 5 -14.63 3.40 -0.24
N VAL A 6 -15.33 3.91 0.77
CA VAL A 6 -14.80 4.98 1.64
C VAL A 6 -13.57 4.52 2.42
N GLN A 7 -13.55 3.26 2.90
CA GLN A 7 -12.36 2.67 3.52
C GLN A 7 -11.17 2.70 2.56
N GLY A 8 -11.36 2.32 1.29
CA GLY A 8 -10.32 2.40 0.26
C GLY A 8 -9.78 3.82 0.07
N LEU A 9 -10.65 4.83 0.04
CA LEU A 9 -10.22 6.23 -0.07
C LEU A 9 -9.42 6.70 1.15
N VAL A 10 -9.90 6.39 2.36
CA VAL A 10 -9.21 6.79 3.61
C VAL A 10 -7.88 6.06 3.74
N ALA A 11 -7.84 4.75 3.47
CA ALA A 11 -6.61 3.96 3.43
C ALA A 11 -5.63 4.49 2.38
N GLY A 12 -6.12 4.87 1.20
CA GLY A 12 -5.31 5.45 0.13
C GLY A 12 -4.65 6.76 0.56
N ALA A 13 -5.40 7.64 1.22
CA ALA A 13 -4.89 8.89 1.74
C ALA A 13 -3.81 8.66 2.81
N LEU A 14 -4.06 7.76 3.76
CA LEU A 14 -3.10 7.41 4.82
C LEU A 14 -1.84 6.76 4.27
N SER A 15 -1.97 5.80 3.35
CA SER A 15 -0.83 5.13 2.69
C SER A 15 0.01 6.12 1.90
N SER A 16 -0.63 7.04 1.16
CA SER A 16 0.06 8.05 0.37
C SER A 16 0.83 9.02 1.26
N LEU A 17 0.18 9.50 2.34
CA LEU A 17 0.82 10.39 3.31
C LEU A 17 2.02 9.69 3.98
N ALA A 18 1.86 8.45 4.42
CA ALA A 18 2.94 7.65 5.01
C ALA A 18 4.11 7.47 4.04
N SER A 19 3.84 7.19 2.77
CA SER A 19 4.87 7.03 1.74
C SER A 19 5.64 8.32 1.49
N VAL A 20 4.95 9.47 1.40
CA VAL A 20 5.60 10.77 1.19
C VAL A 20 6.42 11.18 2.41
N ILE A 21 5.92 10.98 3.62
CA ILE A 21 6.69 11.22 4.84
C ILE A 21 7.93 10.34 4.86
N TYR A 22 7.78 9.05 4.54
CA TYR A 22 8.90 8.11 4.50
C TYR A 22 9.96 8.52 3.48
N LEU A 23 9.55 8.95 2.27
CA LEU A 23 10.47 9.48 1.26
C LEU A 23 11.34 10.62 1.81
N ASN A 24 10.70 11.63 2.40
CA ASN A 24 11.40 12.82 2.88
C ASN A 24 12.35 12.50 4.04
N ILE A 25 11.92 11.66 4.98
CA ILE A 25 12.76 11.24 6.11
C ILE A 25 13.94 10.41 5.60
N TYR A 26 13.70 9.46 4.70
CA TYR A 26 14.72 8.54 4.20
C TYR A 26 15.81 9.29 3.43
N GLN A 27 15.42 10.09 2.42
CA GLN A 27 16.35 10.87 1.61
C GLN A 27 17.10 11.91 2.46
N GLY A 28 16.41 12.59 3.38
CA GLY A 28 17.03 13.56 4.27
C GLY A 28 18.02 12.96 5.27
N THR A 29 17.76 11.75 5.76
CA THR A 29 18.62 11.08 6.76
C THR A 29 19.83 10.43 6.12
N LEU A 30 19.65 9.82 4.95
CA LEU A 30 20.71 9.08 4.25
C LEU A 30 21.45 9.91 3.22
N LEU A 31 21.05 11.18 3.04
CA LEU A 31 21.65 12.13 2.10
C LEU A 31 21.66 11.58 0.66
N THR A 32 20.58 10.89 0.28
CA THR A 32 20.37 10.30 -1.05
C THR A 32 19.30 11.05 -1.85
N ASP A 33 19.39 11.03 -3.17
CA ASP A 33 18.38 11.59 -4.08
C ASP A 33 17.95 10.56 -5.13
N PHE A 34 16.67 10.19 -5.10
CA PHE A 34 16.02 9.27 -6.04
C PHE A 34 14.89 9.94 -6.83
N ASP A 35 14.83 11.28 -6.87
CA ASP A 35 13.76 12.03 -7.55
C ASP A 35 13.73 11.77 -9.07
N LYS A 36 14.86 11.32 -9.64
CA LYS A 36 14.97 10.86 -11.04
C LYS A 36 14.25 9.54 -11.31
N ILE A 37 14.03 8.73 -10.28
CA ILE A 37 13.44 7.37 -10.39
C ILE A 37 11.98 7.39 -9.91
N ILE A 38 11.73 8.02 -8.76
CA ILE A 38 10.40 8.10 -8.16
C ILE A 38 10.05 9.56 -7.88
N ASN A 39 8.79 9.92 -8.10
CA ASN A 39 8.30 11.25 -7.77
C ASN A 39 7.06 11.15 -6.86
N VAL A 40 6.80 12.23 -6.13
CA VAL A 40 5.68 12.33 -5.18
C VAL A 40 4.34 11.95 -5.82
N GLY A 41 4.09 12.38 -7.07
CA GLY A 41 2.87 12.04 -7.80
C GLY A 41 2.71 10.54 -8.04
N SER A 42 3.78 9.87 -8.47
CA SER A 42 3.80 8.41 -8.68
C SER A 42 3.61 7.62 -7.37
N ILE A 43 4.15 8.12 -6.26
CA ILE A 43 4.01 7.51 -4.93
C ILE A 43 2.57 7.62 -4.42
N ILE A 44 1.98 8.81 -4.51
CA ILE A 44 0.58 9.03 -4.14
C ILE A 44 -0.33 8.19 -5.03
N GLY A 45 -0.12 8.22 -6.35
CA GLY A 45 -0.94 7.49 -7.31
C GLY A 45 -0.91 5.98 -7.08
N SER A 46 0.28 5.39 -6.94
CA SER A 46 0.45 3.96 -6.69
C SER A 46 -0.14 3.53 -5.34
N SER A 47 0.04 4.32 -4.28
CA SER A 47 -0.55 4.07 -2.96
C SER A 47 -2.08 4.08 -3.00
N PHE A 48 -2.68 5.11 -3.62
CA PHE A 48 -4.13 5.20 -3.77
C PHE A 48 -4.69 4.05 -4.61
N ILE A 49 -4.08 3.76 -5.76
CA ILE A 49 -4.52 2.67 -6.63
C ILE A 49 -4.43 1.33 -5.88
N GLY A 50 -3.36 1.08 -5.13
CA GLY A 50 -3.21 -0.12 -4.29
C GLY A 50 -4.37 -0.28 -3.30
N CYS A 51 -4.69 0.75 -2.53
CA CYS A 51 -5.82 0.74 -1.60
C CYS A 51 -7.17 0.57 -2.29
N MET A 52 -7.35 1.16 -3.47
CA MET A 52 -8.58 1.02 -4.26
C MET A 52 -8.74 -0.37 -4.86
N LEU A 53 -7.66 -1.03 -5.29
CA LEU A 53 -7.69 -2.43 -5.73
C LEU A 53 -8.03 -3.37 -4.58
N ILE A 54 -7.52 -3.12 -3.37
CA ILE A 54 -7.92 -3.85 -2.17
C ILE A 54 -9.43 -3.68 -1.93
N ALA A 55 -9.93 -2.44 -1.93
CA ALA A 55 -11.36 -2.16 -1.78
C ALA A 55 -12.21 -2.87 -2.84
N LEU A 56 -11.73 -2.91 -4.09
CA LEU A 56 -12.39 -3.61 -5.18
C LEU A 56 -12.45 -5.12 -4.93
N GLY A 57 -11.36 -5.74 -4.45
CA GLY A 57 -11.34 -7.15 -4.06
C GLY A 57 -12.41 -7.47 -3.01
N TYR A 58 -12.56 -6.61 -2.01
CA TYR A 58 -13.61 -6.73 -1.00
C TYR A 58 -15.02 -6.54 -1.57
N ILE A 59 -15.21 -5.59 -2.49
CA ILE A 59 -16.50 -5.39 -3.18
C ILE A 59 -16.87 -6.62 -4.00
N ILE A 60 -15.93 -7.22 -4.74
CA ILE A 60 -16.14 -8.45 -5.51
C ILE A 60 -16.55 -9.59 -4.57
N LEU A 61 -15.86 -9.73 -3.44
CA LEU A 61 -16.19 -10.75 -2.45
C LEU A 61 -17.62 -10.64 -1.92
N CYS A 62 -18.07 -9.42 -1.62
CA CYS A 62 -19.45 -9.16 -1.22
C CYS A 62 -20.46 -9.41 -2.35
N LYS A 63 -20.12 -9.04 -3.59
CA LYS A 63 -21.00 -9.26 -4.75
C LYS A 63 -21.21 -10.74 -5.08
N LEU A 64 -20.20 -11.57 -4.78
CA LEU A 64 -20.27 -13.02 -4.99
C LEU A 64 -20.86 -13.78 -3.79
N ASP A 65 -21.29 -13.06 -2.74
CA ASP A 65 -21.75 -13.63 -1.45
C ASP A 65 -20.75 -14.63 -0.82
N LYS A 66 -19.45 -14.38 -1.05
CA LYS A 66 -18.33 -15.22 -0.59
C LYS A 66 -17.57 -14.57 0.56
N THR A 67 -18.28 -13.90 1.47
CA THR A 67 -17.68 -13.20 2.62
C THR A 67 -16.81 -14.11 3.50
N ASN A 68 -17.11 -15.40 3.55
CA ASN A 68 -16.29 -16.43 4.22
C ASN A 68 -14.84 -16.51 3.70
N PHE A 69 -14.56 -16.02 2.49
CA PHE A 69 -13.22 -15.98 1.89
C PHE A 69 -12.42 -14.72 2.23
N GLN A 70 -12.91 -13.87 3.14
CA GLN A 70 -12.22 -12.63 3.52
C GLN A 70 -10.79 -12.88 4.02
N GLY A 71 -10.57 -13.93 4.80
CA GLY A 71 -9.24 -14.31 5.26
C GLY A 71 -8.29 -14.65 4.09
N TRP A 72 -8.78 -15.41 3.11
CA TRP A 72 -8.02 -15.75 1.90
C TRP A 72 -7.73 -14.53 1.03
N LEU A 73 -8.66 -13.58 0.94
CA LEU A 73 -8.42 -12.32 0.25
C LEU A 73 -7.29 -11.52 0.94
N ASN A 74 -7.24 -11.50 2.27
CA ASN A 74 -6.15 -10.85 3.01
C ASN A 74 -4.80 -11.52 2.75
N VAL A 75 -4.75 -12.85 2.75
CA VAL A 75 -3.54 -13.59 2.37
C VAL A 75 -3.10 -13.22 0.95
N LEU A 76 -4.03 -13.19 0.00
CA LEU A 76 -3.75 -12.78 -1.37
C LEU A 76 -3.21 -11.35 -1.46
N ILE A 77 -3.81 -10.40 -0.74
CA ILE A 77 -3.34 -9.00 -0.70
C ILE A 77 -1.91 -8.91 -0.16
N CYS A 78 -1.59 -9.65 0.91
CA CYS A 78 -0.23 -9.72 1.43
C CYS A 78 0.74 -10.27 0.37
N VAL A 79 0.39 -11.39 -0.27
CA VAL A 79 1.21 -11.98 -1.34
C VAL A 79 1.40 -11.01 -2.50
N LEU A 80 0.37 -10.29 -2.91
CA LEU A 80 0.47 -9.28 -3.98
C LEU A 80 1.33 -8.09 -3.58
N SER A 81 1.30 -7.68 -2.31
CA SER A 81 2.19 -6.64 -1.78
C SER A 81 3.66 -7.10 -1.85
N PHE A 82 3.97 -8.33 -1.46
CA PHE A 82 5.29 -8.94 -1.66
C PHE A 82 5.64 -9.18 -3.14
N ALA A 83 4.68 -9.48 -4.01
CA ALA A 83 4.96 -9.62 -5.43
C ALA A 83 5.30 -8.26 -6.05
N SER A 84 4.70 -7.17 -5.56
CA SER A 84 4.88 -5.83 -6.11
C SER A 84 6.29 -5.26 -5.91
N ILE A 85 7.07 -5.77 -4.95
CA ILE A 85 8.48 -5.36 -4.74
C ILE A 85 9.43 -5.95 -5.79
N ILE A 86 9.01 -6.96 -6.55
CA ILE A 86 9.84 -7.58 -7.60
C ILE A 86 10.24 -6.54 -8.65
N GLY A 87 9.31 -5.65 -9.01
CA GLY A 87 9.56 -4.59 -10.00
C GLY A 87 10.71 -3.66 -9.57
N PRO A 88 10.60 -2.98 -8.42
CA PRO A 88 11.67 -2.10 -7.94
C PRO A 88 13.00 -2.80 -7.67
N ILE A 89 12.99 -4.04 -7.15
CA ILE A 89 14.23 -4.80 -6.87
C ILE A 89 14.92 -5.22 -8.18
N GLY A 90 14.15 -5.53 -9.22
CA GLY A 90 14.67 -5.95 -10.52
C GLY A 90 15.05 -4.80 -11.46
N MET A 91 14.87 -3.54 -11.05
CA MET A 91 15.12 -2.38 -11.91
C MET A 91 16.63 -2.07 -11.99
N ALA A 92 17.12 -1.84 -13.20
CA ALA A 92 18.44 -1.24 -13.40
C ALA A 92 18.35 0.28 -13.23
N LEU A 93 19.10 0.82 -12.27
CA LEU A 93 19.12 2.24 -11.99
C LEU A 93 20.12 2.99 -12.90
N PRO A 94 19.88 4.30 -13.17
CA PRO A 94 20.84 5.14 -13.89
C PRO A 94 22.21 5.16 -13.21
N LEU A 95 23.28 5.20 -14.01
CA LEU A 95 24.68 5.16 -13.52
C LEU A 95 25.10 6.41 -12.75
N ASP A 96 24.32 7.48 -12.84
CA ASP A 96 24.54 8.77 -12.18
C ASP A 96 23.82 8.89 -10.83
N ILE A 97 23.18 7.82 -10.35
CA ILE A 97 22.60 7.75 -9.00
C ILE A 97 23.69 7.41 -8.00
N GLU A 98 23.85 8.25 -6.97
CA GLU A 98 24.72 7.96 -5.84
C GLU A 98 24.06 6.94 -4.90
N PHE A 99 24.82 5.94 -4.44
CA PHE A 99 24.36 4.88 -3.54
C PHE A 99 23.08 4.14 -4.00
N PRO A 100 23.05 3.60 -5.24
CA PRO A 100 21.87 2.93 -5.80
C PRO A 100 21.40 1.73 -4.97
N GLU A 101 22.29 1.12 -4.18
CA GLU A 101 21.98 0.03 -3.26
C GLU A 101 21.02 0.43 -2.12
N LEU A 102 20.85 1.73 -1.85
CA LEU A 102 19.89 2.22 -0.85
C LEU A 102 18.47 2.33 -1.39
N PHE A 103 18.28 2.33 -2.71
CA PHE A 103 16.96 2.47 -3.33
C PHE A 103 15.95 1.40 -2.89
N PRO A 104 16.28 0.09 -2.83
CA PRO A 104 15.38 -0.93 -2.31
C PRO A 104 14.92 -0.64 -0.88
N GLY A 105 15.79 -0.07 -0.04
CA GLY A 105 15.46 0.31 1.34
C GLY A 105 14.37 1.38 1.41
N LEU A 106 14.27 2.24 0.40
CA LEU A 106 13.24 3.26 0.28
C LEU A 106 11.91 2.71 -0.26
N VAL A 107 11.95 1.97 -1.36
CA VAL A 107 10.72 1.58 -2.06
C VAL A 107 10.04 0.37 -1.44
N VAL A 108 10.79 -0.63 -0.96
CA VAL A 108 10.22 -1.87 -0.44
C VAL A 108 9.20 -1.62 0.69
N PRO A 109 9.48 -0.77 1.71
CA PRO A 109 8.48 -0.43 2.73
C PRO A 109 7.21 0.20 2.16
N MET A 110 7.32 1.09 1.16
CA MET A 110 6.17 1.77 0.56
C MET A 110 5.19 0.80 -0.10
N HIS A 111 5.67 -0.32 -0.65
CA HIS A 111 4.81 -1.35 -1.24
C HIS A 111 3.93 -2.08 -0.23
N PHE A 112 4.26 -2.04 1.07
CA PHE A 112 3.45 -2.61 2.15
C PHE A 112 2.43 -1.64 2.72
N PHE A 113 2.64 -0.33 2.55
CA PHE A 113 1.77 0.68 3.14
C PHE A 113 0.29 0.59 2.71
N PRO A 114 -0.06 0.23 1.46
CA PRO A 114 -1.47 0.05 1.09
C PRO A 114 -2.17 -1.04 1.90
N ALA A 115 -1.53 -2.21 2.03
CA ALA A 115 -2.07 -3.33 2.79
C ALA A 115 -2.15 -2.99 4.29
N LEU A 116 -1.06 -2.45 4.85
CA LEU A 116 -0.99 -2.04 6.25
C LEU A 116 -2.05 -0.99 6.59
N ALA A 117 -2.15 0.09 5.82
CA ALA A 117 -3.14 1.13 6.02
C ALA A 117 -4.56 0.56 5.95
N TYR A 118 -4.87 -0.24 4.92
CA TYR A 118 -6.20 -0.79 4.71
C TYR A 118 -6.63 -1.72 5.85
N PHE A 119 -5.76 -2.63 6.29
CA PHE A 119 -6.05 -3.55 7.39
C PHE A 119 -6.09 -2.85 8.75
N THR A 120 -5.23 -1.86 8.96
CA THR A 120 -5.20 -1.10 10.22
C THR A 120 -6.50 -0.35 10.45
N ILE A 121 -7.07 0.25 9.40
CA ILE A 121 -8.32 1.00 9.55
C ILE A 121 -9.58 0.13 9.41
N GLN A 122 -9.44 -1.14 9.04
CA GLN A 122 -10.57 -2.05 8.83
C GLN A 122 -11.54 -2.14 10.01
N PRO A 123 -11.10 -2.18 11.29
CA PRO A 123 -12.00 -2.20 12.43
C PRO A 123 -12.92 -0.98 12.56
N PHE A 124 -12.55 0.18 11.99
CA PHE A 124 -13.40 1.39 12.03
C PHE A 124 -14.53 1.35 10.99
N PHE A 125 -14.40 0.48 9.97
CA PHE A 125 -15.38 0.34 8.89
C PHE A 125 -16.22 -0.94 9.00
N GLN A 126 -15.71 -1.95 9.71
CA GLN A 126 -16.45 -3.15 10.06
C GLN A 126 -17.23 -2.92 11.37
N GLN A 127 -18.52 -3.27 11.37
CA GLN A 127 -19.30 -3.21 12.61
C GLN A 127 -18.81 -4.31 13.55
N ILE A 128 -18.23 -3.93 14.69
CA ILE A 128 -18.00 -4.85 15.81
C ILE A 128 -19.38 -5.30 16.30
N LYS A 129 -19.84 -6.48 15.88
CA LYS A 129 -20.93 -7.16 16.58
C LYS A 129 -20.34 -7.69 17.89
N ILE A 130 -20.42 -6.91 18.96
CA ILE A 130 -20.20 -7.42 20.31
C ILE A 130 -21.32 -8.43 20.56
N GLN A 131 -21.04 -9.73 20.36
CA GLN A 131 -21.89 -10.78 20.91
C GLN A 131 -21.67 -10.76 22.42
N ILE A 132 -22.50 -9.99 23.12
CA ILE A 132 -22.69 -10.19 24.55
C ILE A 132 -23.38 -11.56 24.66
N LYS A 133 -22.62 -12.53 25.16
CA LYS A 133 -23.11 -13.87 25.47
C LYS A 133 -23.77 -13.87 26.83
#